data_AF-A0A9X2X9Y2-F1
#
_entry.id   AF-A0A9X2X9Y2-F1
#
_cell.length_a   1.000
_cell.length_b   1.000
_cell.length_c   1.000
_cell.angle_alpha   90.00
_cell.angle_beta   90.00
_cell.angle_gamma   90.00
#
_symmetry.space_group_name_H-M   'P 1'
#
loop_
_entity.id
_entity.type
_entity.pdbx_description
1 polymer ?
#
loop_
_entity_poly.entity_id
_entity_poly.type
_entity_poly.pdbx_seq_one_letter_code
_entity_poly.pdbx_strand_id
1 'polypeptide(L)' 'MGEVVNLRLRRKQKARAEKERRAEENRRRYGRTRAERETEHLERALEKARLDRHLRSAPAGDKTRP' A
#
# COMPACT_ATOMS: atom_id res chain seq x y z
N MET A 1 -16.75 50.24 -3.74
CA MET A 1 -17.50 49.14 -4.37
C MET A 1 -16.99 47.83 -3.78
N GLY A 2 -17.77 47.18 -2.92
CA GLY A 2 -17.35 45.96 -2.24
C GLY A 2 -17.62 44.74 -3.11
N GLU A 3 -16.60 43.93 -3.36
CA GLU A 3 -16.74 42.70 -4.13
C GLU A 3 -17.48 41.65 -3.28
N VAL A 4 -18.70 41.28 -3.70
CA VAL A 4 -19.51 40.29 -2.99
C VAL A 4 -18.98 38.90 -3.31
N VAL A 5 -18.06 38.42 -2.47
CA VAL A 5 -17.48 37.08 -2.65
C VAL A 5 -18.50 36.02 -2.19
N ASN A 6 -18.91 35.16 -3.12
CA ASN A 6 -19.81 34.04 -2.79
C ASN A 6 -19.07 32.94 -2.00
N LEU A 7 -19.22 33.00 -0.67
CA LEU A 7 -18.59 32.05 0.24
C LEU A 7 -19.07 30.60 0.03
N ARG A 8 -20.28 30.37 -0.48
CA ARG A 8 -20.79 29.02 -0.76
C ARG A 8 -19.99 28.37 -1.90
N LEU A 9 -19.71 29.13 -2.96
CA LEU A 9 -18.90 28.66 -4.07
C LEU A 9 -17.46 28.35 -3.64
N ARG A 10 -16.85 29.24 -2.85
CA ARG A 10 -15.50 29.02 -2.26
C ARG A 10 -15.42 27.76 -1.41
N ARG A 11 -16.40 27.53 -0.52
CA ARG A 11 -16.47 26.30 0.29
C ARG A 11 -16.61 25.05 -0.58
N LYS A 12 -17.45 25.10 -1.62
CA LYS A 12 -17.65 23.98 -2.55
C LYS A 12 -16.37 23.66 -3.33
N GLN A 13 -15.64 24.67 -3.79
CA GLN A 13 -14.34 24.50 -4.45
C GLN A 13 -13.32 23.86 -3.51
N LYS A 14 -13.20 24.35 -2.26
CA LYS A 14 -12.31 23.76 -1.25
C LYS A 14 -12.63 22.29 -0.99
N ALA A 15 -13.91 21.94 -0.83
CA ALA A 15 -14.35 20.56 -0.60
C ALA A 15 -14.04 19.64 -1.80
N ARG A 16 -14.13 20.14 -3.03
CA ARG A 16 -13.75 19.39 -4.24
C ARG A 16 -12.23 19.13 -4.28
N ALA A 17 -11.44 20.17 -4.02
CA ALA A 17 -9.97 20.05 -3.99
C ALA A 17 -9.50 19.06 -2.91
N GLU A 18 -10.10 19.08 -1.72
CA GLU A 18 -9.79 18.11 -0.66
C GLU A 18 -10.14 16.68 -1.06
N LYS A 19 -11.27 16.47 -1.75
CA LYS A 19 -11.64 15.14 -2.27
C LYS A 19 -10.66 14.64 -3.33
N GLU A 20 -10.24 15.49 -4.24
CA GLU A 20 -9.24 15.14 -5.27
C GLU A 20 -7.90 14.76 -4.65
N ARG A 21 -7.41 15.53 -3.68
CA ARG A 21 -6.18 15.21 -2.94
C ARG A 21 -6.27 13.86 -2.23
N ARG A 22 -7.39 13.58 -1.55
CA ARG A 22 -7.62 12.27 -0.92
C ARG A 22 -7.70 11.14 -1.94
N ALA A 23 -8.32 11.37 -3.10
CA ALA A 23 -8.38 10.38 -4.17
C ALA A 23 -7.00 10.12 -4.79
N GLU A 24 -6.16 11.14 -4.95
CA GLU A 24 -4.77 10.98 -5.39
C GLU A 24 -3.94 10.22 -4.36
N GLU A 25 -4.06 10.57 -3.08
CA GLU A 25 -3.42 9.86 -1.99
C GLU A 25 -3.86 8.40 -1.91
N ASN A 26 -5.16 8.12 -2.09
CA ASN A 26 -5.69 6.77 -2.16
C ASN A 26 -5.24 6.04 -3.43
N ARG A 27 -5.07 6.72 -4.56
CA ARG A 27 -4.46 6.12 -5.77
C ARG A 27 -2.98 5.82 -5.56
N ARG A 28 -2.24 6.63 -4.81
CA ARG A 28 -0.84 6.31 -4.48
C ARG A 28 -0.73 5.18 -3.45
N ARG A 29 -1.57 5.19 -2.43
CA ARG A 29 -1.57 4.20 -1.33
C ARG A 29 -2.22 2.87 -1.71
N TYR A 30 -3.26 2.92 -2.53
CA TYR A 30 -4.14 1.80 -2.85
C TYR A 30 -4.42 1.66 -4.35
N GLY A 31 -3.63 2.32 -5.22
CA GLY A 31 -3.80 2.25 -6.68
C GLY A 31 -3.55 0.88 -7.28
N ARG A 32 -3.03 -0.06 -6.48
CA ARG A 32 -3.06 -1.47 -6.82
C ARG A 32 -4.45 -2.02 -6.55
N THR A 33 -5.09 -2.50 -7.59
CA THR A 33 -6.36 -3.22 -7.50
C THR A 33 -6.21 -4.43 -6.57
N ARG A 34 -7.32 -4.98 -6.06
CA ARG A 34 -7.26 -6.16 -5.17
C ARG A 34 -6.56 -7.34 -5.87
N ALA A 35 -6.85 -7.53 -7.16
CA ALA A 35 -6.20 -8.55 -7.98
C ALA A 35 -4.68 -8.35 -8.06
N GLU A 36 -4.20 -7.12 -8.31
CA GLU A 36 -2.76 -6.83 -8.37
C GLU A 36 -2.06 -7.00 -7.01
N ARG A 37 -2.76 -6.72 -5.90
CA ARG A 37 -2.23 -6.97 -4.56
C ARG A 37 -2.14 -8.46 -4.25
N GLU A 38 -3.12 -9.25 -4.68
CA GLU A 38 -3.12 -10.70 -4.52
C GLU A 38 -2.02 -11.35 -5.36
N THR A 39 -1.83 -10.94 -6.61
CA THR A 39 -0.74 -11.43 -7.46
C THR A 39 0.63 -11.13 -6.85
N GLU A 40 0.84 -9.89 -6.39
CA GLU A 40 2.10 -9.50 -5.73
C GLU A 40 2.32 -10.27 -4.42
N HIS A 41 1.26 -10.52 -3.64
CA HIS A 41 1.37 -11.31 -2.43
C HIS A 41 1.76 -12.76 -2.72
N LEU A 42 1.17 -13.37 -3.76
CA LEU A 42 1.52 -14.72 -4.21
C LEU A 42 2.96 -14.78 -4.74
N GLU A 43 3.37 -13.79 -5.53
CA GLU A 43 4.75 -13.67 -6.03
C GLU A 43 5.75 -13.57 -4.86
N ARG A 44 5.48 -12.71 -3.88
CA ARG A 44 6.31 -12.59 -2.66
C ARG A 44 6.33 -13.88 -1.85
N ALA A 45 5.21 -14.59 -1.75
CA ALA A 45 5.15 -15.86 -1.03
C ALA A 45 5.99 -16.94 -1.73
N LEU A 46 5.94 -16.99 -3.07
CA LEU A 46 6.77 -17.89 -3.88
C LEU A 46 8.25 -17.54 -3.79
N GLU A 47 8.60 -16.27 -3.85
CA GLU A 47 9.97 -15.80 -3.68
C GLU A 47 10.50 -16.13 -2.28
N LYS A 48 9.70 -15.89 -1.24
CA LYS A 48 10.07 -16.28 0.14
C LYS A 48 10.25 -17.79 0.26
N ALA A 49 9.33 -18.59 -0.26
CA ALA A 49 9.46 -20.05 -0.25
C ALA A 49 10.69 -20.55 -1.02
N ARG A 50 11.04 -19.89 -2.14
CA ARG A 50 12.27 -20.16 -2.88
C ARG A 50 13.50 -19.83 -2.04
N LEU A 51 13.55 -18.64 -1.45
CA LEU A 51 14.65 -18.21 -0.57
C LEU A 51 14.79 -19.13 0.65
N ASP A 52 13.69 -19.50 1.29
CA ASP A 52 13.65 -20.44 2.42
C ASP A 52 14.14 -21.85 2.01
N ARG A 53 13.82 -22.31 0.78
CA ARG A 53 14.36 -23.56 0.22
C ARG A 53 15.86 -23.46 -0.10
N HIS A 54 16.35 -22.27 -0.45
CA HIS A 54 17.76 -22.00 -0.70
C HIS A 54 18.56 -21.72 0.58
N LEU A 55 17.89 -21.38 1.68
CA LEU A 55 18.45 -21.41 3.02
C LEU A 55 18.79 -22.86 3.36
N ARG A 56 20.04 -23.22 3.09
CA ARG A 56 20.67 -24.42 3.61
C ARG A 56 20.74 -24.25 5.12
N SER A 57 19.75 -24.76 5.86
CA SER A 57 19.92 -24.93 7.29
C SER A 57 21.16 -25.80 7.48
N ALA A 58 22.24 -25.21 7.98
CA ALA A 58 23.41 -25.95 8.38
C ALA A 58 24.00 -25.28 9.62
N PRO A 59 24.13 -25.99 10.75
CA PRO A 59 23.33 -27.11 11.24
C PRO A 59 22.48 -26.67 12.45
N ALA A 60 21.40 -27.39 12.74
CA ALA A 60 20.88 -27.41 14.10
C ALA A 60 21.99 -27.98 15.00
N GLY A 61 22.73 -27.08 15.66
CA GLY A 61 23.72 -27.41 16.66
C GLY A 61 23.03 -28.05 17.85
N ASP A 62 23.39 -29.32 18.07
CA ASP A 62 23.67 -29.89 19.39
C ASP A 62 22.56 -29.79 20.45
N LYS A 63 21.75 -30.85 20.60
CA LYS A 63 21.38 -31.47 21.89
C LYS A 63 20.76 -32.86 21.68
N THR A 64 21.57 -33.86 21.34
CA THR A 64 21.30 -35.28 21.66
C THR A 64 22.48 -36.13 21.17
N ARG A 65 23.41 -36.40 22.08
CA ARG A 65 24.23 -37.62 22.05
C ARG A 65 23.78 -38.48 23.26
N PRO A 66 23.87 -39.82 23.16
CA PRO A 66 23.16 -40.76 24.04
C PRO A 66 23.58 -40.63 25.50
#